data_AF-A0A137Q3N3-F1
#
_entry.id   AF-A0A137Q3N3-F1
#
_cell.length_a   1.000
_cell.length_b   1.000
_cell.length_c   1.000
_cell.angle_alpha   90.00
_cell.angle_beta   90.00
_cell.angle_gamma   90.00
#
_symmetry.space_group_name_H-M   'P 1'
#
loop_
_entity.id
_entity.type
_entity.pdbx_description
1 polymer ?
#
loop_
_entity_poly.entity_id
_entity_poly.type
_entity_poly.pdbx_seq_one_letter_code
_entity_poly.pdbx_strand_id
1 'polypeptide(L)'
;MWPNDIILMTALPSGDSGITARDWKTRGRFVQAFQRILVDWPGDVPSELAKILFHFNSGGRDVWHQLNMEKTEKLASRFYCQTFFDHFGRAPCIPHFFPVA
;
A
#
# COMPACT_ATOMS: atom_id res chain seq x y z
N MET A 1 21.39 -8.05 14.17
CA MET A 1 21.27 -9.46 13.74
C MET A 1 20.40 -10.12 14.80
N TRP A 2 19.14 -10.42 14.48
CA TRP A 2 18.22 -11.05 15.44
C TRP A 2 18.35 -12.56 15.30
N PRO A 3 18.78 -13.29 16.35
CA PRO A 3 18.90 -14.73 16.29
C PRO A 3 17.54 -15.34 16.63
N ASN A 4 16.94 -16.06 15.66
CA ASN A 4 15.77 -16.96 15.81
C ASN A 4 14.36 -16.42 15.49
N ASP A 5 14.17 -15.51 14.53
CA ASP A 5 12.83 -15.17 14.07
C ASP A 5 12.26 -16.27 13.14
N ILE A 6 11.55 -17.24 13.73
CA ILE A 6 10.68 -18.15 12.99
C ILE A 6 9.45 -17.34 12.55
N ILE A 7 9.29 -17.14 11.24
CA ILE A 7 8.07 -16.55 10.69
C ILE A 7 6.96 -17.61 10.80
N LEU A 8 6.13 -17.51 11.84
CA LEU A 8 4.96 -18.36 12.01
C LEU A 8 3.87 -17.91 11.04
N MET A 9 3.90 -18.43 9.81
CA MET A 9 2.81 -18.19 8.86
C MET A 9 1.76 -19.29 8.98
N THR A 10 0.58 -18.94 9.48
CA THR A 10 -0.51 -19.89 9.78
C THR A 10 -1.15 -20.51 8.54
N ALA A 11 -1.03 -19.87 7.37
CA ALA A 11 -1.45 -20.38 6.07
C ALA A 11 -0.76 -19.62 4.93
N LEU A 12 -0.50 -20.29 3.81
CA LEU A 12 -0.09 -19.62 2.56
C LEU A 12 -1.27 -18.81 2.00
N PRO A 13 -1.04 -17.64 1.38
CA PRO A 13 -2.10 -16.90 0.72
C PRO A 13 -2.65 -17.72 -0.44
N SER A 14 -3.91 -18.12 -0.36
CA SER A 14 -4.59 -18.92 -1.38
C SER A 14 -5.25 -18.08 -2.49
N GLY A 15 -5.12 -16.75 -2.44
CA GLY A 15 -5.82 -15.85 -3.33
C GLY A 15 -5.05 -14.55 -3.62
N ASP A 16 -5.33 -14.00 -4.80
CA ASP A 16 -4.77 -12.74 -5.28
C ASP A 16 -5.34 -11.58 -4.46
N SER A 17 -4.53 -11.01 -3.57
CA SER A 17 -4.96 -10.04 -2.56
C SER A 17 -3.87 -9.03 -2.23
N GLY A 18 -4.20 -8.04 -1.41
CA GLY A 18 -3.27 -6.98 -1.02
C GLY A 18 -3.17 -5.87 -2.07
N ILE A 19 -2.15 -5.03 -1.89
CA ILE A 19 -1.83 -3.92 -2.82
C ILE A 19 -1.31 -4.43 -4.17
N THR A 20 -0.88 -5.69 -4.25
CA THR A 20 -0.38 -6.32 -5.49
C THR A 20 -1.47 -7.09 -6.25
N ALA A 21 -2.72 -7.08 -5.78
CA ALA A 21 -3.79 -7.86 -6.42
C ALA A 21 -4.01 -7.45 -7.89
N ARG A 22 -4.29 -8.37 -8.82
CA ARG A 22 -4.56 -7.99 -10.22
C ARG A 22 -5.87 -7.22 -10.40
N ASP A 23 -6.89 -7.58 -9.64
CA ASP A 23 -8.16 -6.87 -9.64
C ASP A 23 -8.08 -5.57 -8.84
N TRP A 24 -8.43 -4.46 -9.50
CA TRP A 24 -8.31 -3.13 -8.91
C TRP A 24 -9.29 -2.91 -7.76
N LYS A 25 -10.48 -3.54 -7.79
CA LYS A 25 -11.45 -3.44 -6.69
C LYS A 25 -10.90 -4.11 -5.43
N THR A 26 -10.24 -5.25 -5.60
CA THR A 26 -9.55 -5.98 -4.53
C THR A 26 -8.39 -5.18 -3.96
N ARG A 27 -7.61 -4.47 -4.80
CA ARG A 27 -6.54 -3.57 -4.36
C ARG A 27 -7.05 -2.33 -3.62
N GLY A 28 -8.19 -1.78 -4.04
CA GLY A 28 -8.64 -0.43 -3.66
C GLY A 28 -8.65 -0.17 -2.15
N ARG A 29 -9.12 -1.14 -1.35
CA ARG A 29 -9.10 -1.04 0.12
C ARG A 29 -7.69 -0.93 0.71
N PHE A 30 -6.72 -1.65 0.14
CA PHE A 30 -5.33 -1.61 0.57
C PHE A 30 -4.66 -0.31 0.15
N VAL A 31 -4.94 0.18 -1.06
CA VAL A 31 -4.48 1.50 -1.52
C VAL A 31 -5.05 2.61 -0.63
N GLN A 32 -6.31 2.49 -0.19
CA GLN A 32 -6.93 3.48 0.70
C GLN A 32 -6.30 3.46 2.10
N ALA A 33 -6.05 2.28 2.64
CA ALA A 33 -5.34 2.15 3.91
C ALA A 33 -3.91 2.70 3.80
N PHE A 34 -3.21 2.40 2.72
CA PHE A 34 -1.86 2.90 2.47
C PHE A 34 -1.83 4.43 2.34
N GLN A 35 -2.74 5.01 1.56
CA GLN A 35 -2.91 6.47 1.46
C GLN A 35 -3.06 7.11 2.84
N ARG A 36 -3.92 6.57 3.71
CA ARG A 36 -4.13 7.11 5.07
C ARG A 36 -2.84 7.10 5.89
N ILE A 37 -2.09 6.00 5.85
CA ILE A 37 -0.80 5.89 6.54
C ILE A 37 0.20 6.93 6.02
N LEU A 38 0.27 7.12 4.70
CA LEU A 38 1.21 8.07 4.09
C LEU A 38 0.84 9.53 4.36
N VAL A 39 -0.45 9.87 4.49
CA VAL A 39 -0.90 11.23 4.81
C VAL A 39 -0.42 11.67 6.19
N ASP A 40 -0.32 10.75 7.13
CA ASP A 40 0.16 11.01 8.49
C ASP A 40 1.69 10.84 8.63
N TRP A 41 2.39 10.49 7.54
CA TRP A 41 3.82 10.19 7.57
C TRP A 41 4.66 11.47 7.64
N PRO A 42 5.76 11.50 8.42
CA PRO A 42 6.70 12.62 8.39
C PRO A 42 7.32 12.84 7.00
N GLY A 43 7.35 14.10 6.56
CA GLY A 43 7.95 14.51 5.28
C GLY A 43 7.09 15.53 4.54
N ASP A 44 7.54 15.94 3.36
CA ASP A 44 6.75 16.79 2.46
C ASP A 44 5.74 15.92 1.68
N VAL A 45 4.69 15.50 2.38
CA VAL A 45 3.63 14.67 1.78
C VAL A 45 2.94 15.46 0.65
N PRO A 46 2.85 14.93 -0.58
CA PRO A 46 2.18 15.62 -1.67
C PRO A 46 0.74 15.96 -1.30
N SER A 47 0.38 17.25 -1.30
CA SER A 47 -0.96 17.70 -0.92
C SER A 47 -2.08 17.08 -1.77
N GLU A 48 -1.77 16.67 -3.01
CA GLU A 48 -2.68 15.91 -3.86
C GLU A 48 -3.06 14.56 -3.24
N LEU A 49 -2.13 13.87 -2.57
CA LEU A 49 -2.36 12.56 -1.99
C LEU A 49 -3.46 12.60 -0.93
N ALA A 50 -3.52 13.65 -0.12
CA ALA A 50 -4.57 13.84 0.88
C ALA A 50 -5.95 14.20 0.28
N LYS A 51 -5.97 14.76 -0.94
CA LYS A 51 -7.19 15.30 -1.58
C LYS A 51 -7.90 14.28 -2.47
N ILE A 52 -7.19 13.27 -2.97
CA ILE A 52 -7.78 12.30 -3.89
C ILE A 52 -8.76 11.39 -3.15
N LEU A 53 -10.04 11.52 -3.47
CA LEU A 53 -11.09 10.59 -3.07
C LEU A 53 -11.38 9.63 -4.21
N PHE A 54 -11.29 8.33 -3.95
CA PHE A 54 -11.62 7.28 -4.91
C PHE A 54 -12.58 6.22 -4.35
N HIS A 55 -12.98 6.37 -3.10
CA HIS A 55 -13.98 5.55 -2.43
C HIS A 55 -14.85 6.43 -1.53
N PHE A 56 -16.16 6.37 -1.72
CA PHE A 56 -17.14 7.00 -0.84
C PHE A 56 -18.47 6.26 -0.86
N ASN A 57 -19.25 6.41 0.20
CA ASN A 57 -20.61 5.91 0.26
C ASN A 57 -21.58 6.98 -0.25
N SER A 58 -22.39 6.66 -1.26
CA SER A 58 -23.43 7.53 -1.79
C SER A 58 -24.77 6.81 -1.75
N GLY A 59 -25.66 7.26 -0.87
CA GLY A 59 -27.00 6.68 -0.70
C GLY A 59 -26.96 5.19 -0.32
N GLY A 60 -26.03 4.77 0.54
CA GLY A 60 -25.90 3.37 0.99
C GLY A 60 -25.13 2.47 0.02
N ARG A 61 -24.61 2.99 -1.09
CA ARG A 61 -23.80 2.23 -2.04
C ARG A 61 -22.36 2.73 -2.05
N ASP A 62 -21.43 1.78 -2.03
CA ASP A 62 -20.01 2.10 -2.17
C ASP A 62 -19.70 2.40 -3.64
N VAL A 63 -19.21 3.61 -3.87
CA VAL A 63 -18.79 4.09 -5.18
C VAL A 63 -17.27 4.14 -5.21
N TRP A 64 -16.70 3.48 -6.21
CA TRP A 64 -15.26 3.38 -6.41
C TRP A 64 -14.85 3.96 -7.75
N HIS A 65 -13.79 4.78 -7.75
CA HIS A 65 -13.26 5.43 -8.95
C HIS A 65 -11.87 4.90 -9.29
N GLN A 66 -11.80 4.04 -10.31
CA GLN A 66 -10.56 3.37 -10.71
C GLN A 66 -9.42 4.35 -11.03
N LEU A 67 -9.66 5.36 -11.86
CA LEU A 67 -8.62 6.34 -12.25
C LEU A 67 -8.02 7.08 -11.04
N ASN A 68 -8.87 7.46 -10.09
CA ASN A 68 -8.41 8.13 -8.87
C ASN A 68 -7.64 7.15 -7.98
N MET A 69 -8.07 5.89 -7.89
CA MET A 69 -7.37 4.85 -7.14
C MET A 69 -5.97 4.60 -7.71
N GLU A 70 -5.84 4.44 -9.03
CA GLU A 70 -4.55 4.24 -9.72
C GLU A 70 -3.64 5.48 -9.58
N LYS A 71 -4.22 6.70 -9.63
CA LYS A 71 -3.48 7.94 -9.35
C LYS A 71 -2.94 7.95 -7.92
N THR A 72 -3.78 7.57 -6.94
CA THR A 72 -3.36 7.46 -5.54
C THR A 72 -2.26 6.42 -5.38
N GLU A 73 -2.41 5.23 -5.95
CA GLU A 73 -1.43 4.14 -5.88
C GLU A 73 -0.05 4.58 -6.39
N LYS A 74 -0.02 5.27 -7.54
CA LYS A 74 1.22 5.80 -8.12
C LYS A 74 1.86 6.89 -7.27
N LEU A 75 1.08 7.82 -6.72
CA LEU A 75 1.61 8.89 -5.86
C LEU A 75 2.11 8.34 -4.53
N ALA A 76 1.32 7.46 -3.91
CA ALA A 76 1.62 6.81 -2.65
C ALA A 76 2.92 6.00 -2.74
N SER A 77 3.03 5.12 -3.73
CA SER A 77 4.24 4.30 -3.93
C SER A 77 5.48 5.15 -4.14
N ARG A 78 5.40 6.20 -4.97
CA ARG A 78 6.54 7.09 -5.23
C ARG A 78 6.98 7.83 -3.96
N PHE A 79 6.04 8.42 -3.23
CA PHE A 79 6.33 9.11 -1.98
C PHE A 79 6.98 8.16 -0.97
N TYR A 80 6.33 7.02 -0.70
CA TYR A 80 6.83 6.02 0.22
C TYR A 80 8.25 5.57 -0.12
N CYS A 81 8.52 5.20 -1.38
CA CYS A 81 9.84 4.71 -1.78
C CYS A 81 10.92 5.78 -1.62
N GLN A 82 10.63 7.03 -1.98
CA GLN A 82 11.58 8.12 -1.82
C GLN A 82 11.83 8.41 -0.34
N THR A 83 10.78 8.60 0.46
CA THR A 83 10.89 8.88 1.90
C THR A 83 11.60 7.75 2.64
N PHE A 84 11.32 6.49 2.28
CA PHE A 84 12.00 5.34 2.85
C PHE A 84 13.50 5.37 2.50
N PHE A 85 13.86 5.63 1.25
CA PHE A 85 15.26 5.74 0.84
C PHE A 85 15.97 6.88 1.55
N ASP A 86 15.35 8.06 1.62
CA ASP A 86 15.92 9.24 2.28
C ASP A 86 16.17 8.99 3.77
N HIS A 87 15.31 8.19 4.42
CA HIS A 87 15.43 7.88 5.84
C HIS A 87 16.40 6.73 6.15
N PHE A 88 16.35 5.64 5.37
CA PHE A 88 17.10 4.41 5.65
C PHE A 88 18.33 4.20 4.76
N GLY A 89 18.54 5.05 3.75
CA GLY A 89 19.66 4.94 2.80
C GLY A 89 19.60 3.74 1.86
N ARG A 90 18.44 3.09 1.74
CA ARG A 90 18.24 1.90 0.88
C ARG A 90 16.80 1.82 0.37
N ALA A 91 16.58 1.08 -0.71
CA ALA A 91 15.23 0.87 -1.22
C ALA A 91 14.38 0.07 -0.20
N PRO A 92 13.06 0.32 -0.13
CA PRO A 92 12.16 -0.52 0.65
C PRO A 92 12.22 -1.96 0.12
N CYS A 93 12.64 -2.89 0.96
CA CYS A 93 12.59 -4.31 0.64
C CYS A 93 11.21 -4.83 1.04
N ILE A 94 10.37 -5.15 0.06
CA ILE A 94 9.22 -6.01 0.31
C ILE A 94 9.78 -7.44 0.30
N PRO A 95 9.59 -8.25 1.35
CA PRO A 95 9.95 -9.65 1.29
C PRO A 95 9.14 -10.33 0.18
N HIS A 96 9.77 -10.51 -0.98
CA HIS A 96 9.15 -11.08 -2.19
C HIS A 96 9.25 -12.59 -2.25
N PHE A 97 10.06 -13.20 -1.38
CA PHE A 97 10.32 -14.63 -1.39
C PHE A 97 10.07 -15.20 -0.02
N PHE A 98 9.24 -16.23 0.00
CA PHE A 98 9.20 -17.16 1.10
C PHE A 98 10.57 -17.85 1.17
N PRO A 99 11.24 -17.92 2.33
CA PRO A 99 12.45 -18.71 2.48
C PRO A 99 12.06 -20.20 2.46
N VAL A 100 11.81 -20.73 1.26
CA VAL A 100 11.87 -22.16 0.98
C VAL A 100 13.10 -22.38 0.11
N ALA A 101 14.25 -22.42 0.77
CA ALA A 101 15.44 -23.09 0.29
C ALA A 101 15.70 -24.27 1.23
#